data_AF-A0ABD3NRA6-F1
#
_entry.id   AF-A0ABD3NRA6-F1
#
_cell.length_a   1.000
_cell.length_b   1.000
_cell.length_c   1.000
_cell.angle_alpha   90.00
_cell.angle_beta   90.00
_cell.angle_gamma   90.00
#
_symmetry.space_group_name_H-M   'P 1'
#
loop_
_entity.id
_entity.type
_entity.pdbx_description
1 polymer ?
#
loop_
_entity_poly.entity_id
_entity_poly.type
_entity_poly.pdbx_seq_one_letter_code
_entity_poly.pdbx_strand_id
1 'polypeptide(L)'
;MTESISNGGFLDILGTKMVQLSLSGFDHNFANCLMVWGIVGEAITDVSPQGTGVFYPDWDNHSGTCLEDGNEPDYMKNSRSVWLCSSLMDCCSRYFPGWNFNKCISPKGSGLWYVNHLEGKCVTDCEEGNGATCGGLANPTSDELYNDPKSCCQSQLPYLSAAYCEATSLQSSCYIGTGLYYRGDSLGSEVCVRDCDPSSKFKTHNSCKYLM
;
A
#
# COMPACT_ATOMS: atom_id res chain seq x y z
N MET A 1 -28.47 -22.14 -26.70
CA MET A 1 -27.70 -21.16 -27.48
C MET A 1 -27.36 -20.02 -26.52
N THR A 2 -26.14 -20.04 -26.01
CA THR A 2 -25.58 -19.04 -25.09
C THR A 2 -25.09 -17.86 -25.90
N GLU A 3 -25.76 -16.70 -25.78
CA GLU A 3 -25.26 -15.46 -26.35
C GLU A 3 -24.45 -14.70 -25.30
N SER A 4 -23.16 -14.53 -25.60
CA SER A 4 -22.20 -13.75 -24.84
C SER A 4 -22.46 -12.26 -25.07
N ILE A 5 -22.80 -11.52 -24.02
CA ILE A 5 -22.89 -10.06 -24.08
C ILE A 5 -21.47 -9.50 -23.93
N SER A 6 -21.01 -8.72 -24.91
CA SER A 6 -19.68 -8.10 -24.90
C SER A 6 -19.59 -6.95 -23.88
N ASN A 7 -18.40 -6.72 -23.35
CA ASN A 7 -18.09 -5.69 -22.35
C ASN A 7 -18.52 -4.25 -22.74
N GLY A 8 -18.83 -4.00 -24.02
CA GLY A 8 -19.35 -2.70 -24.48
C GLY A 8 -20.84 -2.46 -24.16
N GLY A 9 -21.65 -3.51 -24.08
CA GLY A 9 -23.10 -3.37 -23.83
C GLY A 9 -23.45 -3.02 -22.38
N PHE A 10 -22.56 -3.34 -21.43
CA PHE A 10 -22.73 -3.00 -20.02
C PHE A 10 -22.51 -1.49 -19.76
N LEU A 11 -21.61 -0.86 -20.53
CA LEU A 11 -21.25 0.55 -20.37
C LEU A 11 -22.33 1.51 -20.91
N ASP A 12 -23.04 1.13 -21.98
CA ASP A 12 -24.16 1.93 -22.51
C ASP A 12 -25.40 1.92 -21.60
N ILE A 13 -25.66 0.81 -20.90
CA ILE A 13 -26.76 0.69 -19.94
C ILE A 13 -26.47 1.52 -18.67
N LEU A 14 -25.19 1.67 -18.30
CA LEU A 14 -24.76 2.54 -17.19
C LEU A 14 -24.82 4.02 -17.56
N GLY A 15 -24.46 4.39 -18.79
CA GLY A 15 -24.43 5.78 -19.25
C GLY A 15 -25.83 6.43 -19.35
N THR A 16 -26.85 5.68 -19.76
CA THR A 16 -28.21 6.25 -19.97
C THR A 16 -29.09 6.23 -18.71
N LYS A 17 -28.80 5.41 -17.70
CA LYS A 17 -29.59 5.39 -16.45
C LYS A 17 -29.14 6.38 -15.38
N MET A 18 -27.97 7.01 -15.53
CA MET A 18 -27.43 7.97 -14.55
C MET A 18 -27.97 9.40 -14.71
N VAL A 19 -28.66 9.73 -15.81
CA VAL A 19 -29.09 11.13 -16.07
C VAL A 19 -30.48 11.46 -15.49
N GLN A 20 -31.21 10.51 -14.89
CA GLN A 20 -32.62 10.72 -14.52
C GLN A 20 -33.04 10.40 -13.09
N LEU A 21 -32.11 10.26 -12.13
CA LEU A 21 -32.48 10.14 -10.71
C LEU A 21 -31.96 11.34 -9.92
N SER A 22 -32.91 12.23 -9.66
CA SER A 22 -32.83 13.40 -8.80
C SER A 22 -32.12 13.15 -7.47
N LEU A 23 -31.33 14.15 -7.08
CA LEU A 23 -30.69 14.38 -5.79
C LEU A 23 -31.63 14.16 -4.58
N SER A 24 -31.72 12.93 -4.08
CA SER A 24 -32.06 12.63 -2.67
C SER A 24 -31.96 11.12 -2.40
N GLY A 25 -30.83 10.67 -1.85
CA GLY A 25 -30.76 9.31 -1.26
C GLY A 25 -29.59 8.41 -1.67
N PHE A 26 -28.42 8.97 -1.98
CA PHE A 26 -27.20 8.15 -2.07
C PHE A 26 -26.50 8.09 -0.70
N ASP A 27 -26.42 6.89 -0.14
CA ASP A 27 -25.61 6.58 1.04
C ASP A 27 -24.14 6.90 0.72
N HIS A 28 -23.48 7.69 1.57
CA HIS A 28 -22.09 8.12 1.41
C HIS A 28 -21.10 6.96 1.22
N ASN A 29 -21.48 5.74 1.58
CA ASN A 29 -20.64 4.56 1.38
C ASN A 29 -20.46 4.14 -0.09
N PHE A 30 -21.41 4.40 -0.99
CA PHE A 30 -21.35 3.86 -2.35
C PHE A 30 -20.42 4.66 -3.28
N ALA A 31 -20.29 5.97 -3.06
CA ALA A 31 -19.43 6.85 -3.87
C ALA A 31 -17.93 6.63 -3.59
N ASN A 32 -17.57 6.23 -2.36
CA ASN A 32 -16.18 6.00 -1.97
C ASN A 32 -15.59 4.70 -2.54
N CYS A 33 -16.42 3.72 -2.91
CA CYS A 33 -15.93 2.44 -3.45
C CYS A 33 -15.57 2.50 -4.95
N LEU A 34 -16.02 3.53 -5.67
CA LEU A 34 -15.76 3.70 -7.13
C LEU A 34 -14.46 4.45 -7.43
N MET A 35 -13.80 5.05 -6.43
CA MET A 35 -12.56 5.83 -6.60
C MET A 35 -11.27 4.99 -6.58
N VAL A 36 -11.36 3.67 -6.45
CA VAL A 36 -10.22 2.75 -6.36
C VAL A 36 -9.48 2.58 -7.71
N TRP A 37 -10.06 3.00 -8.84
CA TRP A 37 -9.44 2.90 -10.18
C TRP A 37 -8.97 4.24 -10.73
N GLY A 38 -8.18 4.97 -9.93
CA GLY A 38 -7.69 6.32 -10.23
C GLY A 38 -7.03 6.44 -11.61
N ILE A 39 -7.71 7.14 -12.53
CA ILE A 39 -7.09 7.75 -13.71
C ILE A 39 -6.82 9.20 -13.37
N VAL A 40 -5.59 9.50 -12.97
CA VAL A 40 -4.86 10.73 -13.32
C VAL A 40 -3.40 10.51 -12.93
N GLY A 41 -2.58 10.11 -13.91
CA GLY A 41 -1.14 10.25 -13.81
C GLY A 41 -0.78 11.69 -14.13
N GLU A 42 -0.38 12.46 -13.14
CA GLU A 42 0.30 13.73 -13.38
C GLU A 42 1.70 13.42 -13.92
N ALA A 43 2.03 14.01 -15.07
CA ALA A 43 3.37 13.96 -15.62
C ALA A 43 4.30 14.80 -14.73
N ILE A 44 5.10 14.12 -13.90
CA ILE A 44 6.16 14.74 -13.13
C ILE A 44 7.25 15.16 -14.13
N THR A 45 7.46 16.47 -14.27
CA THR A 45 8.66 16.99 -14.93
C THR A 45 9.80 16.93 -13.92
N ASP A 46 10.45 15.76 -13.86
CA ASP A 46 11.68 15.59 -13.09
C ASP A 46 12.82 16.31 -13.81
N VAL A 47 13.05 17.58 -13.44
CA VAL A 47 14.32 18.23 -13.72
C VAL A 47 15.30 17.72 -12.68
N SER A 48 15.90 16.56 -12.96
CA SER A 48 17.08 16.08 -12.26
C SER A 48 18.17 17.15 -12.40
N PRO A 49 18.65 17.78 -11.30
CA PRO A 49 19.86 18.59 -11.37
C PRO A 49 20.97 17.66 -11.85
N GLN A 50 21.78 18.12 -12.80
CA GLN A 50 22.86 17.33 -13.39
C GLN A 50 23.73 16.73 -12.28
N GLY A 51 23.46 15.47 -11.95
CA GLY A 51 24.20 14.74 -10.94
C GLY A 51 25.67 14.70 -11.33
N THR A 52 26.56 14.75 -10.34
CA THR A 52 28.00 14.66 -10.58
C THR A 52 28.43 13.28 -11.11
N GLY A 53 27.49 12.33 -11.23
CA GLY A 53 27.75 10.94 -11.60
C GLY A 53 28.37 10.14 -10.45
N VAL A 54 28.41 10.71 -9.25
CA VAL A 54 29.01 10.10 -8.06
C VAL A 54 28.17 10.36 -6.81
N PHE A 55 27.99 9.31 -6.01
CA PHE A 55 27.23 9.34 -4.77
C PHE A 55 28.15 9.39 -3.56
N TYR A 56 27.76 10.13 -2.52
CA TYR A 56 28.51 10.22 -1.26
C TYR A 56 27.57 10.22 -0.05
N PRO A 57 27.98 9.64 1.10
CA PRO A 57 27.12 9.56 2.27
C PRO A 57 26.95 10.93 2.93
N ASP A 58 25.70 11.33 3.17
CA ASP A 58 25.40 12.61 3.81
C ASP A 58 25.35 12.48 5.34
N TRP A 59 26.55 12.32 5.90
CA TRP A 59 26.73 12.25 7.34
C TRP A 59 26.59 13.61 8.03
N ASP A 60 26.95 14.69 7.35
CA ASP A 60 26.92 16.04 7.94
C ASP A 60 25.48 16.51 8.22
N ASN A 61 24.51 16.16 7.37
CA ASN A 61 23.11 16.49 7.61
C ASN A 61 22.30 15.32 8.19
N HIS A 62 22.94 14.19 8.48
CA HIS A 62 22.31 12.99 9.03
C HIS A 62 21.05 12.52 8.26
N SER A 63 21.01 12.72 6.94
CA SER A 63 19.83 12.34 6.14
C SER A 63 19.59 10.83 6.11
N GLY A 64 20.65 10.03 6.33
CA GLY A 64 20.58 8.58 6.23
C GLY A 64 20.51 8.08 4.78
N THR A 65 20.89 8.92 3.82
CA THR A 65 21.01 8.57 2.39
C THR A 65 22.35 9.05 1.81
N CYS A 66 22.62 8.70 0.54
CA CYS A 66 23.71 9.25 -0.23
C CYS A 66 23.21 10.29 -1.22
N LEU A 67 23.94 11.41 -1.36
CA LEU A 67 23.60 12.51 -2.25
C LEU A 67 24.40 12.43 -3.56
N GLU A 68 23.84 13.02 -4.62
CA GLU A 68 24.47 13.22 -5.94
C GLU A 68 24.26 14.66 -6.40
N ASP A 69 24.60 15.63 -5.54
CA ASP A 69 24.29 17.06 -5.74
C ASP A 69 25.54 17.94 -5.99
N GLY A 70 26.75 17.35 -5.99
CA GLY A 70 28.02 18.05 -6.17
C GLY A 70 28.52 18.83 -4.96
N ASN A 71 27.85 18.71 -3.82
CA ASN A 71 28.24 19.35 -2.56
C ASN A 71 29.08 18.43 -1.68
N GLU A 72 29.85 17.50 -2.27
CA GLU A 72 30.68 16.59 -1.51
C GLU A 72 31.70 17.38 -0.66
N PRO A 73 31.89 17.05 0.63
CA PRO A 73 32.92 17.67 1.46
C PRO A 73 34.34 17.48 0.89
N ASP A 74 35.24 18.42 1.16
CA ASP A 74 36.61 18.41 0.62
C ASP A 74 37.38 17.12 0.95
N TYR A 75 37.17 16.54 2.13
CA TYR A 75 37.84 15.29 2.49
C TYR A 75 37.36 14.09 1.65
N MET A 76 36.10 14.12 1.19
CA MET A 76 35.57 13.12 0.25
C MET A 76 36.11 13.35 -1.17
N LYS A 77 36.21 14.62 -1.59
CA LYS A 77 36.81 15.03 -2.87
C LYS A 77 38.30 14.68 -2.97
N ASN A 78 39.05 14.81 -1.87
CA ASN A 78 40.47 14.48 -1.82
C ASN A 78 40.76 12.97 -1.78
N SER A 79 39.76 12.13 -1.50
CA SER A 79 39.89 10.67 -1.43
C SER A 79 38.74 9.98 -2.16
N ARG A 80 38.57 10.34 -3.45
CA ARG A 80 37.43 9.93 -4.29
C ARG A 80 37.18 8.43 -4.30
N SER A 81 38.22 7.61 -4.47
CA SER A 81 38.09 6.15 -4.57
C SER A 81 37.65 5.48 -3.26
N VAL A 82 37.80 6.18 -2.14
CA VAL A 82 37.39 5.69 -0.82
C VAL A 82 35.93 6.07 -0.61
N TRP A 83 35.61 7.36 -0.75
CA TRP A 83 34.34 7.93 -0.29
C TRP A 83 33.22 7.93 -1.34
N LEU A 84 33.58 8.07 -2.61
CA LEU A 84 32.61 8.23 -3.70
C LEU A 84 32.26 6.89 -4.32
N CYS A 85 30.98 6.72 -4.60
CA CYS A 85 30.39 5.54 -5.20
C CYS A 85 29.82 5.87 -6.58
N SER A 86 29.78 4.89 -7.49
CA SER A 86 29.27 5.08 -8.85
C SER A 86 27.75 4.95 -8.96
N SER A 87 27.08 4.54 -7.88
CA SER A 87 25.63 4.42 -7.83
C SER A 87 25.12 4.60 -6.39
N LEU A 88 23.87 5.05 -6.25
CA LEU A 88 23.17 5.12 -4.96
C LEU A 88 23.20 3.77 -4.25
N MET A 89 22.94 2.69 -4.99
CA MET A 89 22.91 1.33 -4.47
C MET A 89 24.25 0.91 -3.83
N ASP A 90 25.37 1.11 -4.53
CA ASP A 90 26.71 0.79 -4.00
C ASP A 90 27.02 1.66 -2.77
N CYS A 91 26.70 2.95 -2.83
CA CYS A 91 26.88 3.89 -1.72
C CYS A 91 26.12 3.46 -0.47
N CYS A 92 24.83 3.17 -0.61
CA CYS A 92 23.97 2.71 0.46
C CYS A 92 24.44 1.36 1.00
N SER A 93 24.84 0.43 0.13
CA SER A 93 25.34 -0.88 0.57
C SER A 93 26.61 -0.78 1.42
N ARG A 94 27.47 0.19 1.10
CA ARG A 94 28.75 0.42 1.77
C ARG A 94 28.59 1.18 3.08
N TYR A 95 27.81 2.25 3.09
CA TYR A 95 27.73 3.19 4.22
C TYR A 95 26.48 3.05 5.07
N PHE A 96 25.43 2.45 4.54
CA PHE A 96 24.13 2.28 5.21
C PHE A 96 23.60 0.84 5.07
N PRO A 97 24.36 -0.21 5.46
CA PRO A 97 23.92 -1.59 5.31
C PRO A 97 22.78 -1.97 6.27
N GLY A 98 22.13 -3.10 5.99
CA GLY A 98 21.10 -3.68 6.85
C GLY A 98 19.79 -2.91 6.78
N TRP A 99 19.22 -2.58 7.94
CA TRP A 99 17.91 -1.90 8.03
C TRP A 99 17.94 -0.44 7.50
N ASN A 100 19.12 0.21 7.51
CA ASN A 100 19.28 1.56 6.95
C ASN A 100 19.33 1.59 5.42
N PHE A 101 19.52 0.42 4.79
CA PHE A 101 19.74 0.35 3.35
C PHE A 101 18.53 0.88 2.57
N ASN A 102 17.32 0.46 2.95
CA ASN A 102 16.09 0.90 2.29
C ASN A 102 15.83 2.39 2.49
N LYS A 103 16.04 2.90 3.71
CA LYS A 103 16.00 4.34 3.96
C LYS A 103 17.00 5.10 3.08
N CYS A 104 18.17 4.52 2.84
CA CYS A 104 19.17 5.13 1.98
C CYS A 104 18.77 5.09 0.49
N ILE A 105 18.39 3.93 -0.05
CA ILE A 105 18.08 3.80 -1.49
C ILE A 105 16.72 4.37 -1.88
N SER A 106 15.81 4.50 -0.91
CA SER A 106 14.45 5.02 -1.09
C SER A 106 13.99 5.74 0.18
N PRO A 107 14.48 6.97 0.45
CA PRO A 107 14.18 7.68 1.69
C PRO A 107 12.68 7.98 1.87
N LYS A 108 11.91 8.01 0.78
CA LYS A 108 10.46 8.20 0.80
C LYS A 108 9.65 6.90 0.76
N GLY A 109 10.31 5.75 0.64
CA GLY A 109 9.71 4.45 0.36
C GLY A 109 9.27 4.29 -1.10
N SER A 110 9.06 3.04 -1.51
CA SER A 110 8.67 2.69 -2.89
C SER A 110 7.19 2.93 -3.21
N GLY A 111 6.35 3.12 -2.18
CA GLY A 111 4.89 3.15 -2.30
C GLY A 111 4.24 1.79 -2.57
N LEU A 112 5.04 0.71 -2.64
CA LEU A 112 4.54 -0.66 -2.77
C LEU A 112 4.03 -1.17 -1.42
N TRP A 113 3.30 -2.28 -1.44
CA TRP A 113 2.65 -2.85 -0.26
C TRP A 113 3.48 -3.98 0.34
N TYR A 114 3.55 -4.05 1.66
CA TYR A 114 4.12 -5.17 2.39
C TYR A 114 3.21 -5.54 3.58
N VAL A 115 3.39 -6.75 4.10
CA VAL A 115 2.56 -7.26 5.18
C VAL A 115 2.97 -6.71 6.54
N ASN A 116 2.00 -6.21 7.30
CA ASN A 116 2.13 -6.02 8.74
C ASN A 116 1.42 -7.18 9.46
N HIS A 117 2.20 -8.20 9.83
CA HIS A 117 1.67 -9.38 10.52
C HIS A 117 1.11 -9.09 11.91
N LEU A 118 1.54 -8.00 12.57
CA LEU A 118 1.03 -7.61 13.88
C LEU A 118 -0.40 -7.04 13.77
N GLU A 119 -0.65 -6.27 12.72
CA GLU A 119 -1.95 -5.65 12.47
C GLU A 119 -2.88 -6.49 11.59
N GLY A 120 -2.38 -7.58 10.99
CA GLY A 120 -3.16 -8.45 10.11
C GLY A 120 -3.64 -7.74 8.84
N LYS A 121 -2.84 -6.79 8.32
CA LYS A 121 -3.15 -6.02 7.12
C LYS A 121 -1.87 -5.76 6.32
N CYS A 122 -2.01 -5.33 5.08
CA CYS A 122 -0.91 -4.81 4.29
C CYS A 122 -0.85 -3.29 4.42
N VAL A 123 0.36 -2.75 4.39
CA VAL A 123 0.67 -1.33 4.56
C VAL A 123 1.63 -0.90 3.46
N THR A 124 1.66 0.39 3.14
CA THR A 124 2.53 0.93 2.10
C THR A 124 3.92 1.22 2.64
N ASP A 125 4.94 0.86 1.86
CA ASP A 125 6.36 1.21 2.05
C ASP A 125 6.53 2.71 1.78
N CYS A 126 6.55 3.50 2.85
CA CYS A 126 6.66 4.95 2.77
C CYS A 126 7.29 5.55 4.03
N GLU A 127 7.75 6.79 3.92
CA GLU A 127 8.17 7.58 5.07
C GLU A 127 7.01 7.74 6.08
N GLU A 128 7.30 7.49 7.35
CA GLU A 128 6.30 7.60 8.42
C GLU A 128 5.59 8.96 8.40
N GLY A 129 4.26 8.93 8.53
CA GLY A 129 3.41 10.13 8.44
C GLY A 129 2.93 10.47 7.02
N ASN A 130 3.39 9.75 6.00
CA ASN A 130 2.95 9.97 4.62
C ASN A 130 1.68 9.17 4.27
N GLY A 131 0.53 9.63 4.79
CA GLY A 131 -0.78 9.09 4.46
C GLY A 131 -1.24 7.98 5.40
N ALA A 132 -2.55 7.68 5.32
CA ALA A 132 -3.20 6.82 6.29
C ALA A 132 -2.72 5.36 6.19
N THR A 133 -2.39 4.88 4.99
CA THR A 133 -1.99 3.48 4.72
C THR A 133 -0.53 3.20 5.00
N CYS A 134 0.24 4.22 5.43
CA CYS A 134 1.67 4.12 5.56
C CYS A 134 2.10 3.23 6.74
N GLY A 135 2.95 2.25 6.43
CA GLY A 135 3.49 1.30 7.41
C GLY A 135 4.88 1.66 7.94
N GLY A 136 5.51 2.68 7.37
CA GLY A 136 6.95 2.90 7.48
C GLY A 136 7.70 2.25 6.31
N LEU A 137 9.03 2.25 6.41
CA LEU A 137 9.88 1.68 5.38
C LEU A 137 9.92 0.15 5.52
N ALA A 138 9.67 -0.55 4.42
CA ALA A 138 9.76 -2.00 4.37
C ALA A 138 11.20 -2.47 4.65
N ASN A 139 11.34 -3.66 5.24
CA ASN A 139 12.62 -4.31 5.45
C ASN A 139 13.08 -5.06 4.19
N PRO A 140 14.31 -4.80 3.67
CA PRO A 140 14.76 -5.37 2.40
C PRO A 140 14.97 -6.89 2.43
N THR A 141 15.10 -7.47 3.62
CA THR A 141 15.44 -8.88 3.79
C THR A 141 14.26 -9.74 4.19
N SER A 142 13.27 -9.17 4.88
CA SER A 142 12.10 -9.91 5.35
C SER A 142 10.82 -9.59 4.61
N ASP A 143 10.71 -8.40 4.02
CA ASP A 143 9.44 -7.91 3.51
C ASP A 143 9.40 -8.06 1.99
N GLU A 144 8.46 -8.87 1.52
CA GLU A 144 8.13 -8.96 0.11
C GLU A 144 7.20 -7.81 -0.28
N LEU A 145 7.49 -7.16 -1.41
CA LEU A 145 6.75 -5.99 -1.89
C LEU A 145 5.77 -6.38 -3.00
N TYR A 146 4.57 -5.80 -2.94
CA TYR A 146 3.46 -6.07 -3.84
C TYR A 146 2.92 -4.77 -4.46
N ASN A 147 2.37 -4.86 -5.67
CA ASN A 147 1.82 -3.70 -6.38
C ASN A 147 0.49 -3.20 -5.79
N ASP A 148 -0.24 -4.06 -5.09
CA ASP A 148 -1.56 -3.78 -4.57
C ASP A 148 -1.80 -4.54 -3.24
N PRO A 149 -2.66 -4.02 -2.35
CA PRO A 149 -2.87 -4.64 -1.05
C PRO A 149 -3.53 -6.02 -1.15
N LYS A 150 -4.31 -6.29 -2.21
CA LYS A 150 -5.01 -7.56 -2.38
C LYS A 150 -4.04 -8.71 -2.66
N SER A 151 -3.08 -8.50 -3.55
CA SER A 151 -2.04 -9.49 -3.85
C SER A 151 -1.15 -9.75 -2.63
N CYS A 152 -0.79 -8.71 -1.88
CA CYS A 152 -0.11 -8.83 -0.58
C CYS A 152 -0.91 -9.69 0.40
N CYS A 153 -2.21 -9.40 0.59
CA CYS A 153 -3.09 -10.15 1.48
C CYS A 153 -3.23 -11.62 1.08
N GLN A 154 -3.37 -11.91 -0.21
CA GLN A 154 -3.48 -13.29 -0.71
C GLN A 154 -2.22 -14.12 -0.46
N SER A 155 -1.05 -13.51 -0.59
CA SER A 155 0.24 -14.18 -0.39
C SER A 155 0.59 -14.32 1.10
N GLN A 156 0.51 -13.22 1.84
CA GLN A 156 1.08 -13.12 3.19
C GLN A 156 0.08 -13.40 4.31
N LEU A 157 -1.23 -13.28 4.03
CA LEU A 157 -2.30 -13.45 5.00
C LEU A 157 -3.41 -14.38 4.46
N PRO A 158 -3.08 -15.60 3.98
CA PRO A 158 -4.05 -16.49 3.33
C PRO A 158 -5.12 -17.03 4.27
N TYR A 159 -4.93 -16.90 5.59
CA TYR A 159 -5.92 -17.23 6.60
C TYR A 159 -7.04 -16.17 6.69
N LEU A 160 -6.79 -14.95 6.23
CA LEU A 160 -7.80 -13.90 6.12
C LEU A 160 -8.48 -13.92 4.75
N SER A 161 -9.73 -13.47 4.73
CA SER A 161 -10.40 -13.13 3.48
C SER A 161 -9.61 -12.02 2.77
N ALA A 162 -9.20 -12.26 1.52
CA ALA A 162 -8.45 -11.29 0.73
C ALA A 162 -9.18 -9.94 0.63
N ALA A 163 -10.51 -9.95 0.47
CA ALA A 163 -11.33 -8.74 0.41
C ALA A 163 -11.41 -8.00 1.76
N TYR A 164 -11.41 -8.74 2.87
CA TYR A 164 -11.39 -8.15 4.21
C TYR A 164 -10.05 -7.49 4.50
N CYS A 165 -8.96 -8.20 4.23
CA CYS A 165 -7.61 -7.71 4.42
C CYS A 165 -7.34 -6.51 3.50
N GLU A 166 -7.73 -6.56 2.23
CA GLU A 166 -7.63 -5.44 1.29
C GLU A 166 -8.36 -4.20 1.80
N ALA A 167 -9.62 -4.34 2.22
CA ALA A 167 -10.39 -3.21 2.75
C ALA A 167 -9.76 -2.63 4.02
N THR A 168 -9.27 -3.48 4.92
CA THR A 168 -8.58 -3.04 6.14
C THR A 168 -7.28 -2.30 5.81
N SER A 169 -6.51 -2.81 4.84
CA SER A 169 -5.27 -2.21 4.35
C SER A 169 -5.51 -0.83 3.73
N LEU A 170 -6.62 -0.68 3.00
CA LEU A 170 -7.06 0.57 2.39
C LEU A 170 -7.81 1.50 3.36
N GLN A 171 -8.03 1.10 4.62
CA GLN A 171 -8.92 1.79 5.56
C GLN A 171 -10.31 2.08 4.99
N SER A 172 -10.81 1.14 4.20
CA SER A 172 -12.08 1.25 3.51
C SER A 172 -13.20 0.64 4.34
N SER A 173 -14.30 1.37 4.48
CA SER A 173 -15.57 0.83 5.00
C SER A 173 -16.34 0.01 3.96
N CYS A 174 -15.81 -0.15 2.74
CA CYS A 174 -16.50 -0.85 1.64
C CYS A 174 -16.61 -2.37 1.83
N TYR A 175 -15.98 -2.95 2.85
CA TYR A 175 -16.12 -4.37 3.13
C TYR A 175 -17.46 -4.68 3.77
N ILE A 176 -18.36 -5.27 2.99
CA ILE A 176 -19.72 -5.62 3.43
C ILE A 176 -19.85 -7.06 3.96
N GLY A 177 -18.74 -7.78 4.07
CA GLY A 177 -18.72 -9.22 4.37
C GLY A 177 -19.02 -10.08 3.15
N THR A 178 -18.56 -11.33 3.20
CA THR A 178 -18.88 -12.33 2.16
C THR A 178 -20.24 -12.99 2.37
N GLY A 179 -20.81 -12.91 3.58
CA GLY A 179 -22.01 -13.64 3.98
C GLY A 179 -21.78 -15.14 4.22
N LEU A 180 -20.54 -15.62 4.13
CA LEU A 180 -20.16 -17.00 4.46
C LEU A 180 -20.09 -17.20 5.98
N TYR A 181 -20.11 -18.45 6.44
CA TYR A 181 -20.05 -18.79 7.86
C TYR A 181 -18.75 -19.50 8.20
N TYR A 182 -18.19 -19.20 9.36
CA TYR A 182 -17.00 -19.87 9.91
C TYR A 182 -17.21 -20.28 11.37
N ARG A 183 -16.26 -21.07 11.87
CA ARG A 183 -16.29 -21.67 13.20
C ARG A 183 -15.83 -20.65 14.25
N GLY A 184 -16.70 -20.30 15.20
CA GLY A 184 -16.47 -19.25 16.20
C GLY A 184 -15.57 -19.64 17.37
N ASP A 185 -14.71 -20.66 17.25
CA ASP A 185 -13.93 -21.23 18.36
C ASP A 185 -13.06 -20.15 19.07
N SER A 186 -12.56 -19.18 18.31
CA SER A 186 -11.76 -18.03 18.80
C SER A 186 -12.55 -17.01 19.64
N LEU A 187 -13.87 -17.19 19.78
CA LEU A 187 -14.77 -16.26 20.49
C LEU A 187 -15.38 -16.86 21.76
N GLY A 188 -14.93 -18.06 22.16
CA GLY A 188 -15.43 -18.74 23.36
C GLY A 188 -16.85 -19.27 23.23
N SER A 189 -17.36 -19.43 22.00
CA SER A 189 -18.68 -20.01 21.73
C SER A 189 -18.62 -20.91 20.52
N GLU A 190 -19.07 -22.17 20.65
CA GLU A 190 -19.20 -23.17 19.56
C GLU A 190 -20.35 -22.80 18.60
N VAL A 191 -20.30 -21.61 18.01
CA VAL A 191 -21.34 -21.08 17.13
C VAL A 191 -20.78 -20.84 15.73
N CYS A 192 -21.64 -21.03 14.72
CA CYS A 192 -21.35 -20.57 13.36
C CYS A 192 -21.49 -19.06 13.32
N VAL A 193 -20.43 -18.38 12.92
CA VAL A 193 -20.37 -16.93 12.81
C VAL A 193 -20.40 -16.55 11.34
N ARG A 194 -21.34 -15.68 10.97
CA ARG A 194 -21.42 -15.13 9.62
C ARG A 194 -20.43 -14.00 9.45
N ASP A 195 -19.70 -14.02 8.35
CA ASP A 195 -18.85 -12.95 7.87
C ASP A 195 -19.69 -11.79 7.32
N CYS A 196 -19.53 -10.62 7.95
CA CYS A 196 -20.37 -9.44 7.74
C CYS A 196 -19.53 -8.15 7.82
N ASP A 197 -20.11 -7.04 7.36
CA ASP A 197 -19.63 -5.67 7.59
C ASP A 197 -19.32 -5.40 9.08
N PRO A 198 -18.06 -5.06 9.44
CA PRO A 198 -17.66 -4.76 10.82
C PRO A 198 -18.31 -3.49 11.39
N SER A 199 -18.80 -2.60 10.52
CA SER A 199 -19.46 -1.34 10.89
C SER A 199 -20.99 -1.46 11.04
N SER A 200 -21.57 -2.59 10.63
CA SER A 200 -23.03 -2.78 10.68
C SER A 200 -23.56 -2.79 12.12
N LYS A 201 -24.51 -1.89 12.41
CA LYS A 201 -25.13 -1.73 13.74
C LYS A 201 -26.09 -2.86 14.12
N PHE A 202 -26.31 -3.84 13.24
CA PHE A 202 -27.09 -5.05 13.52
C PHE A 202 -26.24 -6.08 14.30
N LYS A 203 -25.66 -5.67 15.43
CA LYS A 203 -25.06 -6.57 16.43
C LYS A 203 -26.12 -7.24 17.30
N THR A 204 -27.31 -7.49 16.76
CA THR A 204 -28.32 -8.27 17.45
C THR A 204 -28.05 -9.73 17.14
N HIS A 205 -27.56 -10.45 18.15
CA HIS A 205 -27.13 -11.84 18.17
C HIS A 205 -25.65 -12.05 17.83
N ASN A 206 -25.01 -12.90 18.62
CA ASN A 206 -23.60 -13.34 18.58
C ASN A 206 -23.21 -14.08 17.28
N SER A 207 -23.78 -13.69 16.14
CA SER A 207 -23.82 -14.47 14.89
C SER A 207 -23.14 -13.76 13.72
N CYS A 208 -22.55 -12.58 13.93
CA CYS A 208 -22.01 -11.73 12.85
C CYS A 208 -20.68 -11.12 13.31
N LYS A 209 -19.56 -11.60 12.76
CA LYS A 209 -18.18 -11.06 12.92
C LYS A 209 -17.35 -11.38 11.67
N TYR A 210 -16.28 -10.65 11.44
CA TYR A 210 -15.40 -10.81 10.27
C TYR A 210 -14.54 -12.08 10.35
N LEU A 211 -14.12 -12.61 9.19
CA LEU A 211 -13.19 -13.73 9.09
C LEU A 211 -11.78 -13.35 9.58
N MET A 212 -11.28 -14.08 10.59
CA MET A 212 -9.87 -14.11 11.02
C MET A 212 -9.22 -15.41 10.57
#